data_AF-A0A7D5MYS9-F1
#
_entry.id   AF-A0A7D5MYS9-F1
#
_cell.length_a   1.000
_cell.length_b   1.000
_cell.length_c   1.000
_cell.angle_alpha   90.00
_cell.angle_beta   90.00
_cell.angle_gamma   90.00
#
_symmetry.space_group_name_H-M   'P 1'
#
loop_
_entity.id
_entity.type
_entity.pdbx_description
1 polymer ?
#
loop_
_entity_poly.entity_id
_entity_poly.type
_entity_poly.pdbx_seq_one_letter_code
_entity_poly.pdbx_strand_id
1 'polypeptide(L)'
;MISGFTDVDISTYIHHFYDKLGTSDQQSALDRLIKQSPNLRSMARTPINLELLCRSYLDQPQACSAMLTVSDFYQTIINTLSKRYLMRCGEHLNPSNNWQHQKVKPLLNALAAMAWQGTRYHRAIITPKMYNRIIDKMELNKKKSKPVARIILLFWFIRVHL
;
A
#
# COMPACT_ATOMS: atom_id res chain seq x y z
N MET A 1 -4.63 8.14 -25.41
CA MET A 1 -3.59 7.28 -24.80
C MET A 1 -3.17 7.95 -23.50
N ILE A 2 -3.29 7.28 -22.35
CA ILE A 2 -2.85 7.86 -21.06
C ILE A 2 -1.37 7.49 -20.89
N SER A 3 -0.47 8.46 -21.08
CA SER A 3 0.99 8.26 -21.12
C SER A 3 1.67 8.26 -19.74
N GLY A 4 0.89 8.23 -18.65
CA GLY A 4 1.40 8.39 -17.29
C GLY A 4 1.88 9.82 -17.00
N PHE A 5 2.47 10.01 -15.84
CA PHE A 5 3.07 11.28 -15.41
C PHE A 5 4.43 11.50 -16.06
N THR A 6 4.67 12.74 -16.48
CA THR A 6 6.00 13.24 -16.83
C THR A 6 6.82 13.52 -15.56
N ASP A 7 8.13 13.74 -15.73
CA ASP A 7 9.00 14.10 -14.60
C ASP A 7 8.55 15.43 -13.93
N VAL A 8 7.96 16.34 -14.70
CA VAL A 8 7.36 17.59 -14.17
C VAL A 8 6.10 17.28 -13.36
N ASP A 9 5.20 16.45 -13.88
CA ASP A 9 3.98 16.04 -13.17
C ASP A 9 4.30 15.36 -11.83
N ILE A 10 5.36 14.54 -11.79
CA ILE A 10 5.83 13.89 -10.57
C ILE A 10 6.24 14.94 -9.53
N SER A 11 7.12 15.89 -9.88
CA SER A 11 7.55 16.93 -8.94
C SER A 11 6.38 17.81 -8.48
N THR A 12 5.48 18.20 -9.38
CA THR A 12 4.27 18.99 -9.05
C THR A 12 3.35 18.22 -8.11
N TYR A 13 3.16 16.92 -8.34
CA TYR A 13 2.33 16.08 -7.48
C TYR A 13 2.92 15.95 -6.07
N ILE A 14 4.23 15.67 -5.96
CA ILE A 14 4.93 15.60 -4.67
C ILE A 14 4.76 16.91 -3.92
N HIS A 15 4.96 18.06 -4.58
CA HIS A 15 4.73 19.37 -3.99
C HIS A 15 3.31 19.49 -3.42
N HIS A 16 2.27 19.26 -4.23
CA HIS A 16 0.89 19.36 -3.78
C HIS A 16 0.52 18.38 -2.66
N PHE A 17 1.13 17.18 -2.64
CA PHE A 17 0.86 16.18 -1.62
C PHE A 17 1.41 16.60 -0.25
N TYR A 18 2.66 17.09 -0.20
CA TYR A 18 3.34 17.43 1.05
C TYR A 18 3.00 18.84 1.56
N ASP A 19 2.68 19.79 0.67
CA ASP A 19 2.22 21.13 1.04
C ASP A 19 0.96 21.07 1.91
N LYS A 20 -0.01 20.22 1.54
CA LYS A 20 -1.22 19.95 2.34
C LYS A 20 -0.95 19.36 3.73
N LEU A 21 0.25 18.83 3.96
CA LEU A 21 0.65 18.20 5.21
C LEU A 21 1.64 19.04 6.01
N GLY A 22 2.12 20.17 5.48
CA GLY A 22 3.13 21.01 6.12
C GLY A 22 4.50 20.34 6.30
N THR A 23 4.88 19.42 5.41
CA THR A 23 6.10 18.59 5.55
C THR A 23 7.11 18.83 4.43
N SER A 24 7.56 20.08 4.29
CA SER A 24 8.46 20.55 3.22
C SER A 24 9.82 19.83 3.15
N ASP A 25 10.37 19.38 4.28
CA ASP A 25 11.67 18.70 4.29
C ASP A 25 11.59 17.31 3.65
N GLN A 26 10.51 16.57 3.91
CA GLN A 26 10.29 15.25 3.32
C GLN A 26 9.94 15.36 1.82
N GLN A 27 9.23 16.42 1.42
CA GLN A 27 8.95 16.73 0.02
C GLN A 27 10.24 16.82 -0.80
N SER A 28 11.18 17.67 -0.36
CA SER A 28 12.44 17.93 -1.07
C SER A 28 13.33 16.68 -1.12
N ALA A 29 13.34 15.89 -0.04
CA ALA A 29 14.11 14.67 0.03
C ALA A 29 13.56 13.58 -0.91
N LEU A 30 12.24 13.39 -0.98
CA LEU A 30 11.62 12.41 -1.86
C LEU A 30 11.79 12.78 -3.34
N ASP A 31 11.58 14.05 -3.70
CA ASP A 31 11.76 14.52 -5.07
C ASP A 31 13.21 14.30 -5.55
N ARG A 32 14.20 14.58 -4.68
CA ARG A 32 15.61 14.28 -4.96
C ARG A 32 15.86 12.79 -5.11
N LEU A 33 15.33 11.96 -4.23
CA LEU A 33 15.48 10.50 -4.28
C LEU A 33 14.95 9.93 -5.59
N ILE A 34 13.77 10.37 -6.03
CA ILE A 34 13.17 9.92 -7.29
C ILE A 34 14.02 10.35 -8.49
N LYS A 35 14.51 11.60 -8.51
CA LYS A 35 15.38 12.10 -9.59
C LYS A 35 16.70 11.32 -9.69
N GLN A 36 17.24 10.88 -8.55
CA GLN A 36 18.50 10.13 -8.48
C GLN A 36 18.35 8.63 -8.76
N SER A 37 17.13 8.08 -8.67
CA SER A 37 16.85 6.65 -8.87
C SER A 37 16.01 6.43 -10.13
N PRO A 38 16.61 5.97 -11.25
CA PRO A 38 15.87 5.69 -12.49
C PRO A 38 14.71 4.71 -12.30
N ASN A 39 14.87 3.74 -11.40
CA ASN A 39 13.83 2.74 -11.10
C ASN A 39 12.65 3.38 -10.37
N LEU A 40 12.90 4.17 -9.33
CA LEU A 40 11.83 4.90 -8.62
C LEU A 40 11.16 5.91 -9.54
N ARG A 41 11.93 6.61 -10.38
CA ARG A 41 11.38 7.50 -11.41
C ARG A 41 10.45 6.78 -12.37
N SER A 42 10.87 5.63 -12.90
CA SER A 42 10.02 4.83 -13.80
C SER A 42 8.73 4.38 -13.12
N MET A 43 8.80 3.96 -11.85
CA MET A 43 7.62 3.57 -11.08
C MET A 43 6.68 4.75 -10.81
N ALA A 44 7.23 5.91 -10.46
CA ALA A 44 6.51 7.15 -10.15
C ALA A 44 5.74 7.73 -11.35
N ARG A 45 6.07 7.34 -12.59
CA ARG A 45 5.27 7.72 -13.78
C ARG A 45 3.85 7.15 -13.75
N THR A 46 3.60 6.12 -12.95
CA THR A 46 2.24 5.63 -12.71
C THR A 46 1.63 6.38 -11.52
N PRO A 47 0.51 7.13 -11.70
CA PRO A 47 -0.03 8.00 -10.64
C PRO A 47 -0.31 7.29 -9.32
N ILE A 48 -0.87 6.07 -9.37
CA ILE A 48 -1.12 5.29 -8.15
C ILE A 48 0.17 4.89 -7.44
N ASN A 49 1.24 4.58 -8.19
CA ASN A 49 2.53 4.25 -7.57
C ASN A 49 3.14 5.48 -6.91
N LEU A 50 3.02 6.68 -7.52
CA LEU A 50 3.51 7.91 -6.91
C LEU A 50 2.76 8.23 -5.60
N GLU A 51 1.43 8.12 -5.58
CA GLU A 51 0.63 8.29 -4.35
C GLU A 51 1.09 7.31 -3.26
N LEU A 52 1.25 6.03 -3.60
CA LEU A 52 1.73 5.00 -2.68
C LEU A 52 3.14 5.30 -2.17
N LEU A 53 4.02 5.82 -3.03
CA LEU A 53 5.39 6.20 -2.68
C LEU A 53 5.40 7.38 -1.70
N CYS A 54 4.74 8.50 -2.03
CA CYS A 54 4.61 9.67 -1.16
C CYS A 54 4.08 9.24 0.22
N ARG A 55 3.02 8.43 0.22
CA ARG A 55 2.39 7.98 1.45
C ARG A 55 3.26 7.00 2.25
N SER A 56 4.10 6.21 1.62
CA SER A 56 5.03 5.29 2.29
C SER A 56 6.27 6.02 2.82
N TYR A 57 6.75 7.02 2.07
CA TYR A 57 7.90 7.83 2.44
C TYR A 57 7.62 8.68 3.69
N LEU A 58 6.39 9.20 3.86
CA LEU A 58 5.97 9.86 5.10
C LEU A 58 6.22 9.01 6.35
N ASP A 59 5.91 7.72 6.27
CA ASP A 59 5.98 6.82 7.43
C ASP A 59 7.39 6.24 7.62
N GLN A 60 8.06 5.88 6.52
CA GLN A 60 9.33 5.15 6.52
C GLN A 60 10.26 5.63 5.39
N PRO A 61 10.88 6.83 5.53
CA PRO A 61 11.80 7.36 4.53
C PRO A 61 12.97 6.40 4.24
N GLN A 62 13.54 5.79 5.28
CA GLN A 62 14.71 4.93 5.17
C GLN A 62 14.44 3.63 4.37
N ALA A 63 13.25 3.05 4.54
CA ALA A 63 12.86 1.85 3.78
C ALA A 63 12.68 2.18 2.29
N CYS A 64 12.20 3.37 1.97
CA CYS A 64 12.01 3.81 0.59
C CYS A 64 13.34 4.11 -0.11
N SER A 65 14.33 4.65 0.61
CA SER A 65 15.67 4.90 0.08
C SER A 65 16.44 3.64 -0.29
N ALA A 66 16.11 2.49 0.31
CA ALA A 66 16.74 1.20 0.04
C ALA A 66 16.10 0.43 -1.13
N MET A 67 15.06 0.97 -1.79
CA MET A 67 14.34 0.28 -2.86
C MET A 67 15.17 0.21 -4.14
N LEU A 68 15.48 -1.00 -4.59
CA LEU A 68 16.22 -1.25 -5.83
C LEU A 68 15.31 -1.79 -6.94
N THR A 69 14.25 -2.52 -6.59
CA THR A 69 13.35 -3.20 -7.52
C THR A 69 11.87 -2.85 -7.32
N VAL A 70 11.03 -3.18 -8.31
CA VAL A 70 9.56 -3.08 -8.22
C VAL A 70 9.01 -3.95 -7.09
N SER A 71 9.62 -5.11 -6.84
CA SER A 71 9.26 -5.98 -5.72
C SER A 71 9.56 -5.34 -4.37
N ASP A 72 10.72 -4.70 -4.21
CA ASP A 72 11.08 -3.99 -2.97
C ASP A 72 10.11 -2.83 -2.70
N PHE A 73 9.69 -2.15 -3.75
CA PHE A 73 8.69 -1.09 -3.70
C PHE A 73 7.36 -1.60 -3.14
N TYR A 74 6.77 -2.63 -3.77
CA TYR A 74 5.50 -3.19 -3.29
C TYR A 74 5.63 -3.85 -1.91
N GLN A 75 6.77 -4.47 -1.59
CA GLN A 75 7.00 -5.04 -0.26
C GLN A 75 7.02 -3.95 0.82
N THR A 76 7.65 -2.82 0.56
CA THR A 76 7.69 -1.69 1.49
C THR A 76 6.30 -1.07 1.68
N ILE A 77 5.52 -0.97 0.60
CA ILE A 77 4.12 -0.55 0.68
C ILE A 77 3.35 -1.53 1.56
N ILE A 78 3.40 -2.84 1.29
CA ILE A 78 2.71 -3.86 2.09
C ILE A 78 3.10 -3.77 3.57
N ASN A 79 4.38 -3.58 3.87
CA ASN A 79 4.88 -3.44 5.24
C ASN A 79 4.30 -2.19 5.92
N THR A 80 4.29 -1.06 5.21
CA THR A 80 3.72 0.20 5.71
C THR A 80 2.22 0.07 6.01
N LEU A 81 1.47 -0.58 5.12
CA LEU A 81 0.04 -0.81 5.32
C LEU A 81 -0.25 -1.75 6.47
N SER A 82 0.56 -2.81 6.59
CA SER A 82 0.45 -3.77 7.67
C SER A 82 0.66 -3.08 9.01
N LYS A 83 1.68 -2.21 9.13
CA LYS A 83 1.93 -1.39 10.32
C LYS A 83 0.76 -0.47 10.65
N ARG A 84 0.24 0.29 9.67
CA ARG A 84 -0.92 1.17 9.87
C ARG A 84 -2.17 0.41 10.30
N TYR A 85 -2.41 -0.75 9.70
CA TYR A 85 -3.51 -1.63 10.06
C TYR A 85 -3.40 -2.06 11.52
N LEU A 86 -2.24 -2.55 11.95
CA LEU A 86 -1.99 -2.94 13.33
C LEU A 86 -2.18 -1.78 14.30
N MET A 87 -1.64 -0.59 14.01
CA MET A 87 -1.85 0.61 14.84
C MET A 87 -3.33 0.96 14.99
N ARG A 88 -4.12 0.87 13.90
CA ARG A 88 -5.58 1.11 13.94
C ARG A 88 -6.32 0.04 14.76
N CYS A 89 -5.77 -1.16 14.88
CA CYS A 89 -6.29 -2.20 15.77
C CYS A 89 -5.89 -2.00 17.24
N GLY A 90 -5.18 -0.91 17.58
CA GLY A 90 -4.71 -0.63 18.94
C GLY A 90 -3.43 -1.38 19.30
N GLU A 91 -2.70 -1.92 18.33
CA GLU A 91 -1.47 -2.65 18.57
C GLU A 91 -0.27 -1.70 18.69
N HIS A 92 0.55 -1.91 19.71
CA HIS A 92 1.82 -1.19 19.86
C HIS A 92 2.88 -1.83 18.98
N LEU A 93 3.37 -1.08 17.99
CA LEU A 93 4.42 -1.54 17.09
C LEU A 93 5.76 -1.61 17.83
N ASN A 94 6.34 -2.80 17.94
CA ASN A 94 7.72 -2.99 18.37
C ASN A 94 8.61 -3.27 17.13
N PRO A 95 9.55 -2.38 16.77
CA PRO A 95 10.36 -2.49 15.55
C PRO A 95 11.23 -3.75 15.46
N SER A 96 11.50 -4.41 16.58
CA SER A 96 12.45 -5.54 16.65
C SER A 96 11.83 -6.91 16.34
N ASN A 97 10.54 -6.97 16.02
CA ASN A 97 9.80 -8.20 16.26
C ASN A 97 8.96 -8.71 15.07
N ASN A 98 9.34 -9.90 14.59
CA ASN A 98 8.68 -10.64 13.51
C ASN A 98 7.21 -11.00 13.80
N TRP A 99 6.73 -10.84 15.04
CA TRP A 99 5.32 -11.09 15.38
C TRP A 99 4.34 -10.22 14.58
N GLN A 100 4.76 -9.00 14.19
CA GLN A 100 3.91 -8.11 13.39
C GLN A 100 3.58 -8.76 12.03
N HIS A 101 4.60 -9.33 11.38
CA HIS A 101 4.42 -10.10 10.16
C HIS A 101 3.56 -11.34 10.40
N GLN A 102 3.77 -12.07 11.50
CA GLN A 102 2.94 -13.25 11.83
C GLN A 102 1.46 -12.90 12.04
N LYS A 103 1.15 -11.75 12.64
CA LYS A 103 -0.22 -11.34 12.93
C LYS A 103 -0.99 -10.92 11.68
N VAL A 104 -0.32 -10.28 10.72
CA VAL A 104 -0.94 -9.84 9.46
C VAL A 104 -0.87 -10.93 8.38
N LYS A 105 0.02 -11.92 8.49
CA LYS A 105 0.18 -13.01 7.50
C LYS A 105 -1.12 -13.74 7.14
N PRO A 106 -2.02 -14.12 8.07
CA PRO A 106 -3.29 -14.75 7.71
C PRO A 106 -4.16 -13.85 6.83
N LEU A 107 -4.17 -12.54 7.12
CA LEU A 107 -4.90 -11.55 6.31
C LEU A 107 -4.27 -11.39 4.93
N LEU A 108 -2.94 -11.27 4.83
CA LEU A 108 -2.25 -11.17 3.54
C LEU A 108 -2.46 -12.41 2.68
N ASN A 109 -2.42 -13.60 3.28
CA ASN A 109 -2.73 -14.84 2.58
C ASN A 109 -4.15 -14.84 2.04
N ALA A 110 -5.12 -14.38 2.83
CA ALA A 110 -6.51 -14.25 2.39
C ALA A 110 -6.66 -13.30 1.20
N LEU A 111 -6.01 -12.13 1.27
CA LEU A 111 -5.97 -11.15 0.19
C LEU A 111 -5.31 -11.72 -1.07
N ALA A 112 -4.19 -12.42 -0.93
CA ALA A 112 -3.50 -13.07 -2.03
C ALA A 112 -4.39 -14.13 -2.71
N ALA A 113 -5.10 -14.96 -1.94
CA ALA A 113 -6.04 -15.92 -2.50
C ALA A 113 -7.22 -15.26 -3.20
N MET A 114 -7.73 -14.14 -2.67
CA MET A 114 -8.76 -13.35 -3.35
C MET A 114 -8.26 -12.77 -4.67
N ALA A 115 -7.08 -12.15 -4.68
CA ALA A 115 -6.46 -11.62 -5.89
C ALA A 115 -6.21 -12.73 -6.93
N TRP A 116 -5.76 -13.91 -6.50
CA TRP A 116 -5.55 -15.06 -7.37
C TRP A 116 -6.85 -15.56 -7.99
N GLN A 117 -7.93 -15.69 -7.22
CA GLN A 117 -9.23 -16.09 -7.75
C GLN A 117 -9.76 -15.04 -8.74
N GLY A 118 -9.63 -13.75 -8.43
CA GLY A 118 -9.99 -12.67 -9.35
C GLY A 118 -9.24 -12.80 -10.69
N THR A 119 -7.92 -12.97 -10.62
CA THR A 119 -7.06 -13.17 -11.81
C THR A 119 -7.48 -14.39 -12.62
N ARG A 120 -7.69 -15.54 -11.96
CA ARG A 120 -8.11 -16.79 -12.61
C ARG A 120 -9.43 -16.69 -13.36
N TYR A 121 -10.35 -15.83 -12.91
CA TYR A 121 -11.64 -15.61 -13.55
C TYR A 121 -11.73 -14.31 -14.35
N HIS A 122 -10.60 -13.61 -14.55
CA HIS A 122 -10.54 -12.29 -15.19
C HIS A 122 -11.52 -11.26 -14.59
N ARG A 123 -11.66 -11.28 -13.26
CA ARG A 123 -12.55 -10.39 -12.50
C ARG A 123 -11.75 -9.57 -11.49
N ALA A 124 -11.78 -8.25 -11.66
CA ALA A 124 -11.28 -7.32 -10.67
C ALA A 124 -12.24 -7.19 -9.46
N ILE A 125 -13.55 -7.44 -9.69
CA ILE A 125 -14.59 -7.33 -8.65
C ILE A 125 -14.83 -8.70 -8.00
N ILE A 126 -14.55 -8.79 -6.70
CA ILE A 126 -14.84 -9.97 -5.90
C ILE A 126 -16.28 -9.91 -5.40
N THR A 127 -17.12 -10.83 -5.88
CA THR A 127 -18.52 -10.92 -5.45
C THR A 127 -18.65 -11.53 -4.04
N PRO A 128 -19.74 -11.25 -3.30
CA PRO A 128 -19.97 -11.85 -1.98
C PRO A 128 -19.92 -13.39 -1.99
N LYS A 129 -20.40 -14.03 -3.06
CA LYS A 129 -20.34 -15.48 -3.24
C LYS A 129 -18.91 -15.99 -3.37
N MET A 130 -18.04 -15.26 -4.07
CA MET A 130 -16.61 -15.59 -4.18
C MET A 130 -15.89 -15.38 -2.84
N TYR A 131 -16.18 -14.28 -2.15
CA TYR A 131 -15.66 -14.00 -0.81
C TYR A 131 -15.96 -15.15 0.17
N ASN A 132 -17.24 -15.56 0.28
CA ASN A 132 -17.65 -16.64 1.18
C ASN A 132 -16.93 -17.95 0.87
N ARG A 133 -16.82 -18.33 -0.41
CA ARG A 133 -16.07 -19.53 -0.83
C ARG A 133 -14.61 -19.51 -0.42
N ILE A 134 -13.96 -18.34 -0.43
CA ILE A 134 -12.55 -18.20 -0.06
C ILE A 134 -12.39 -18.27 1.45
N ILE A 135 -13.25 -17.57 2.20
CA ILE A 135 -13.24 -17.62 3.67
C ILE A 135 -13.50 -19.05 4.17
N ASP A 136 -14.48 -19.75 3.59
CA ASP A 136 -14.80 -21.13 3.97
C ASP A 136 -13.63 -22.08 3.64
N LYS A 137 -12.94 -21.90 2.50
CA LYS A 137 -11.75 -22.71 2.13
C LYS A 137 -10.52 -22.44 2.98
N MET A 138 -10.41 -21.26 3.58
CA MET A 138 -9.23 -20.86 4.36
C MET A 138 -9.40 -21.11 5.86
N GLU A 139 -10.52 -21.73 6.28
CA GLU A 139 -10.88 -21.94 7.69
C GLU A 139 -10.75 -20.67 8.55
N LEU A 140 -10.89 -19.50 7.92
CA LEU A 140 -10.79 -18.23 8.61
C LEU A 140 -12.04 -18.08 9.46
N ASN A 141 -11.85 -18.13 10.79
CA ASN A 141 -12.93 -18.03 11.75
C ASN A 141 -13.86 -16.84 11.41
N LYS A 142 -15.16 -17.10 11.18
CA LYS A 142 -16.15 -16.10 10.73
C LYS A 142 -16.23 -14.86 11.64
N LYS A 143 -15.84 -14.98 12.93
CA LYS A 143 -15.69 -13.84 13.85
C LYS A 143 -14.43 -13.00 13.60
N LYS A 144 -13.32 -13.61 13.18
CA LYS A 144 -12.04 -12.94 12.82
C LYS A 144 -11.97 -12.48 11.36
N SER A 145 -12.88 -12.94 10.49
CA SER A 145 -12.95 -12.53 9.08
C SER A 145 -13.88 -11.34 8.80
N LYS A 146 -14.77 -10.95 9.73
CA LYS A 146 -15.49 -9.67 9.66
C LYS A 146 -14.56 -8.44 9.53
N PRO A 147 -13.40 -8.38 10.22
CA PRO A 147 -12.37 -7.37 9.94
C PRO A 147 -11.81 -7.47 8.52
N VAL A 148 -11.60 -8.67 7.96
CA VAL A 148 -11.04 -8.88 6.61
C VAL A 148 -11.90 -8.21 5.54
N ALA A 149 -13.23 -8.40 5.57
CA ALA A 149 -14.15 -7.71 4.68
C ALA A 149 -14.18 -6.18 4.89
N ARG A 150 -14.09 -5.72 6.15
CA ARG A 150 -14.03 -4.28 6.47
C ARG A 150 -12.71 -3.63 6.04
N ILE A 151 -11.59 -4.34 6.11
CA ILE A 151 -10.27 -3.87 5.67
C ILE A 151 -10.23 -3.76 4.14
N ILE A 152 -10.89 -4.68 3.44
CA ILE A 152 -10.97 -4.70 1.97
C ILE A 152 -11.89 -3.60 1.43
N LEU A 153 -12.98 -3.28 2.13
CA LEU A 153 -14.01 -2.36 1.62
C LEU A 153 -13.99 -0.94 2.21
N LEU A 154 -13.37 -0.67 3.38
CA LEU A 154 -13.73 0.56 4.13
C LEU A 154 -12.61 1.43 4.69
N PHE A 155 -11.32 1.08 4.60
CA PHE A 155 -10.31 1.83 5.37
C PHE A 155 -9.20 2.50 4.57
N TRP A 156 -9.65 3.43 3.71
CA TRP A 156 -8.98 4.70 3.41
C TRP A 156 -7.57 4.57 2.83
N PHE A 157 -7.52 4.21 1.55
CA PHE A 157 -6.33 4.41 0.71
C PHE A 157 -6.36 5.73 -0.05
N ILE A 158 -7.54 6.30 -0.26
CA ILE A 158 -7.74 7.57 -0.95
C ILE A 158 -8.57 8.43 0.00
N ARG A 159 -8.00 9.54 0.47
CA ARG A 159 -8.79 10.65 1.04
C ARG A 159 -9.61 11.22 -0.11
N VAL A 160 -10.83 10.72 -0.33
CA VAL A 160 -11.82 11.51 -1.08
C VAL A 160 -12.38 12.49 -0.06
N HIS A 161 -11.86 13.72 -0.11
CA HIS A 161 -12.60 14.86 0.43
C HIS A 161 -13.87 14.97 -0.42
N LEU A 162 -15.01 14.64 0.16
CA LEU A 162 -16.29 15.16 -0.29
C LEU A 162 -16.41 16.61 0.17
#